data_AF-Q79CA9-F1
#
_entry.id   AF-Q79CA9-F1
#
_cell.length_a   1.000
_cell.length_b   1.000
_cell.length_c   1.000
_cell.angle_alpha   90.00
_cell.angle_beta   90.00
_cell.angle_gamma   90.00
#
_symmetry.space_group_name_H-M   'P 1'
#
loop_
_entity.id
_entity.type
_entity.pdbx_description
1 polymer ?
#
loop_
_entity_poly.entity_id
_entity_poly.type
_entity_poly.pdbx_seq_one_letter_code
_entity_poly.pdbx_strand_id
1 'polypeptide(L)' 'MGRLFGTDGVRGVANADLTAELALGLSVAAAHVLAEAGTFAGHR' A
#
# COMPACT_ATOMS: atom_id res chain seq x y z
N MET A 1 8.03 15.43 -9.05
CA MET A 1 8.10 14.06 -8.52
C MET A 1 7.48 14.05 -7.13
N GLY A 2 6.16 13.84 -7.04
CA GLY A 2 5.43 13.90 -5.76
C GLY A 2 5.77 12.69 -4.88
N ARG A 3 5.71 12.87 -3.55
CA ARG A 3 5.88 11.76 -2.61
C ARG A 3 4.70 10.82 -2.73
N LEU A 4 4.94 9.50 -2.78
CA LEU A 4 3.89 8.48 -2.89
C LEU A 4 2.91 8.53 -1.70
N PHE A 5 3.43 8.76 -0.49
CA PHE A 5 2.63 8.87 0.74
C PHE A 5 2.42 10.33 1.18
N GLY A 6 1.16 10.70 1.42
CA GLY A 6 0.75 11.95 2.07
C GLY A 6 0.57 11.76 3.59
N THR A 7 -0.11 12.71 4.25
CA THR A 7 -0.37 12.66 5.71
C THR A 7 -1.07 11.38 6.15
N ASP A 8 -2.07 10.95 5.38
CA ASP A 8 -2.96 9.82 5.71
C ASP A 8 -2.83 8.68 4.70
N GLY A 9 -1.63 8.49 4.12
CA GLY A 9 -1.37 7.46 3.13
C GLY A 9 -1.42 7.95 1.67
N VAL A 10 -1.64 7.01 0.76
CA VAL A 10 -1.71 7.25 -0.70
C VAL A 10 -3.15 7.59 -1.07
N ARG A 11 -3.38 8.76 -1.69
CA ARG A 11 -4.72 9.27 -2.05
C ARG A 11 -4.68 9.85 -3.46
N GLY A 12 -5.83 9.86 -4.13
CA GLY A 12 -5.99 10.43 -5.46
C GLY A 12 -7.34 10.07 -6.08
N VAL A 13 -7.66 10.64 -7.24
CA VAL A 13 -8.88 10.30 -7.99
C VAL A 13 -8.78 8.85 -8.46
N ALA A 14 -9.84 8.08 -8.21
CA ALA A 14 -9.91 6.68 -8.62
C ALA A 14 -9.79 6.55 -10.14
N ASN A 15 -9.00 5.58 -10.59
CA ASN A 15 -8.75 5.30 -12.01
C ASN A 15 -8.03 6.43 -12.78
N ALA A 16 -7.43 7.39 -12.07
CA ALA A 16 -6.55 8.41 -12.65
C ALA A 16 -5.25 8.50 -11.87
N ASP A 17 -5.31 9.03 -10.64
CA ASP A 17 -4.15 9.11 -9.73
C ASP A 17 -3.97 7.79 -8.95
N LEU A 18 -5.08 7.21 -8.49
CA LEU A 18 -5.12 5.92 -7.80
C LEU A 18 -5.60 4.85 -8.77
N THR A 19 -4.67 4.28 -9.54
CA THR A 19 -4.95 3.22 -10.52
C THR A 19 -5.01 1.84 -9.86
N ALA A 20 -5.58 0.86 -10.57
CA ALA A 20 -5.65 -0.52 -10.10
C ALA A 20 -4.25 -1.14 -9.92
N GLU A 21 -3.34 -0.84 -10.84
CA GLU A 21 -1.96 -1.32 -10.80
C GLU A 21 -1.20 -0.73 -9.60
N LEU A 22 -1.41 0.56 -9.33
CA LEU A 22 -0.82 1.22 -8.16
C LEU A 22 -1.35 0.60 -6.86
N ALA A 23 -2.67 0.39 -6.76
CA ALA A 23 -3.28 -0.22 -5.58
C ALA A 23 -2.78 -1.65 -5.36
N LEU A 24 -2.65 -2.45 -6.43
CA LEU A 24 -2.13 -3.81 -6.36
C LEU A 24 -0.66 -3.82 -5.90
N GLY A 25 0.19 -2.99 -6.52
CA GLY A 25 1.60 -2.88 -6.17
C GLY A 25 1.80 -2.44 -4.71
N LEU A 26 1.02 -1.44 -4.26
CA LEU A 26 1.04 -0.98 -2.89
C LEU A 26 0.62 -2.08 -1.90
N SER A 27 -0.41 -2.87 -2.25
CA SER A 27 -0.91 -3.95 -1.39
C SER A 27 0.12 -5.08 -1.23
N VAL A 28 0.77 -5.49 -2.32
CA VAL A 28 1.84 -6.51 -2.27
C VAL A 28 3.02 -6.03 -1.44
N ALA A 29 3.46 -4.78 -1.64
CA ALA A 29 4.54 -4.20 -0.86
C ALA A 29 4.18 -4.12 0.64
N ALA A 30 2.96 -3.67 0.96
CA ALA A 30 2.47 -3.63 2.33
C ALA A 30 2.42 -5.01 2.97
N ALA A 31 1.97 -6.04 2.24
CA ALA A 31 1.94 -7.41 2.73
C ALA A 31 3.34 -7.92 3.12
N HIS A 32 4.36 -7.66 2.29
CA HIS A 32 5.73 -8.04 2.62
C HIS A 32 6.25 -7.31 3.86
N VAL A 33 6.07 -5.99 3.94
CA VAL A 33 6.53 -5.19 5.08
C VAL A 33 5.84 -5.62 6.38
N LEU A 34 4.52 -5.84 6.35
CA LEU A 34 3.76 -6.26 7.52
C LEU A 34 4.12 -7.69 7.96
N ALA A 35 4.42 -8.58 7.02
CA ALA A 35 4.89 -9.92 7.31
C ALA A 35 6.26 -9.90 8.00
N GLU A 36 7.20 -9.10 7.51
CA GLU A 36 8.52 -8.90 8.15
C GLU A 36 8.38 -8.31 9.55
N ALA A 37 7.45 -7.38 9.74
CA ALA A 37 7.12 -6.81 11.05
C ALA A 37 6.45 -7.81 12.02
N GLY A 38 6.17 -9.05 11.60
CA GLY A 38 5.53 -10.08 12.41
C GLY A 38 4.03 -9.83 12.64
N THR A 39 3.41 -8.91 11.89
CA THR A 39 1.99 -8.55 12.05
C THR A 39 1.06 -9.75 11.91
N PHE A 40 1.47 -10.75 11.11
CA PHE A 40 0.68 -11.95 10.84
C PHE A 40 1.04 -13.14 11.76
N ALA A 41 1.94 -12.98 12.73
CA ALA A 41 2.31 -14.07 13.64
C ALA A 41 1.11 -14.47 14.52
N GLY A 42 0.66 -15.72 14.42
CA GLY A 42 -0.50 -16.24 15.15
C GLY A 42 -1.84 -16.12 14.42
N HIS A 43 -1.87 -15.46 13.27
CA HIS A 43 -3.00 -15.49 12.34
C HIS A 43 -2.88 -16.76 11.49
N ARG A 44 -3.41 -17.88 12.00
CA ARG A 44 -3.49 -19.14 11.26
C ARG A 44 -4.91 -19.44 10.83
#